data_AF-A0A947Y239-F1
#
_entry.id   AF-A0A947Y239-F1
#
_cell.length_a   1.000
_cell.length_b   1.000
_cell.length_c   1.000
_cell.angle_alpha   90.00
_cell.angle_beta   90.00
_cell.angle_gamma   90.00
#
_symmetry.space_group_name_H-M   'P 1'
#
loop_
_entity.id
_entity.type
_entity.pdbx_description
1 polymer ?
#
loop_
_entity_poly.entity_id
_entity_poly.type
_entity_poly.pdbx_seq_one_letter_code
_entity_poly.pdbx_strand_id
1 'polypeptide(L)'
;MKRQVEMEETMLRAHREFLEHLEKSLALVAKDIDEAKEMMHICTDEWCLATEGVLDELAKVIFAVSEPRWLSTEDSKKISELRHRIHDLYARYKAVKK
;
A
#
# COMPACT_ATOMS: atom_id res chain seq x y z
N MET A 1 -23.58 7.15 25.20
CA MET A 1 -22.13 6.92 25.10
C MET A 1 -21.73 5.50 24.74
N LYS A 2 -22.23 4.43 25.38
CA LYS A 2 -21.85 3.03 25.05
C LYS A 2 -21.92 2.67 23.55
N ARG A 3 -22.99 3.08 22.85
CA ARG A 3 -23.15 2.86 21.40
C ARG A 3 -22.10 3.59 20.53
N GLN A 4 -21.57 4.72 20.98
CA GLN A 4 -20.54 5.46 20.24
C GLN A 4 -19.18 4.77 20.38
N VAL A 5 -18.84 4.31 21.58
CA VAL A 5 -17.60 3.55 21.83
C VAL A 5 -17.58 2.27 20.99
N GLU A 6 -18.69 1.51 20.98
CA GLU A 6 -18.80 0.28 20.17
C GLU A 6 -18.68 0.53 18.66
N MET A 7 -19.21 1.66 18.18
CA MET A 7 -19.05 2.11 16.79
C MET A 7 -17.58 2.45 16.49
N GLU A 8 -16.92 3.22 17.35
CA GLU A 8 -15.51 3.60 17.21
C GLU A 8 -14.60 2.37 17.19
N GLU A 9 -14.81 1.42 18.11
CA GLU A 9 -14.06 0.16 18.16
C GLU A 9 -14.23 -0.68 16.88
N THR A 10 -15.46 -0.77 16.37
CA THR A 10 -15.74 -1.51 15.13
C THR A 10 -15.07 -0.87 13.92
N MET A 11 -15.14 0.46 13.82
CA MET A 11 -14.47 1.22 12.77
C MET A 11 -12.96 1.09 12.86
N LEU A 12 -12.38 1.17 14.06
CA LEU A 12 -10.94 1.01 14.29
C LEU A 12 -10.45 -0.37 13.87
N ARG A 13 -11.20 -1.43 14.21
CA ARG A 13 -10.84 -2.81 13.80
C ARG A 13 -10.84 -2.95 12.29
N ALA A 14 -11.92 -2.52 11.62
CA ALA A 14 -12.02 -2.59 10.16
C ALA A 14 -10.92 -1.75 9.47
N HIS A 15 -10.61 -0.58 10.03
CA HIS A 15 -9.55 0.28 9.53
C HIS A 15 -8.18 -0.40 9.61
N ARG A 16 -7.84 -1.01 10.77
CA ARG A 16 -6.57 -1.73 10.95
C ARG A 16 -6.43 -2.94 10.02
N GLU A 17 -7.51 -3.71 9.87
CA GLU A 17 -7.56 -4.82 8.93
C GLU A 17 -7.32 -4.35 7.49
N PHE A 18 -7.96 -3.24 7.10
CA PHE A 18 -7.72 -2.61 5.80
C PHE A 18 -6.25 -2.20 5.60
N LEU A 19 -5.61 -1.57 6.60
CA LEU A 19 -4.19 -1.21 6.53
C LEU A 19 -3.28 -2.43 6.42
N GLU A 20 -3.60 -3.52 7.10
CA GLU A 20 -2.88 -4.79 6.98
C GLU A 20 -3.01 -5.39 5.58
N HIS A 21 -4.19 -5.31 4.97
CA HIS A 21 -4.38 -5.76 3.58
C HIS A 21 -3.61 -4.91 2.59
N LEU A 22 -3.57 -3.58 2.75
CA LEU A 22 -2.74 -2.71 1.92
C LEU A 22 -1.26 -3.06 2.03
N GLU A 23 -0.79 -3.33 3.26
CA GLU A 23 0.59 -3.76 3.49
C GLU A 23 0.92 -5.07 2.76
N LYS A 24 0.02 -6.05 2.82
CA LYS A 24 0.15 -7.32 2.09
C LYS A 24 0.15 -7.10 0.58
N SER A 25 -0.74 -6.25 0.06
CA SER A 25 -0.77 -5.90 -1.37
C SER A 25 0.55 -5.26 -1.83
N LEU A 26 1.10 -4.31 -1.06
CA LEU A 26 2.42 -3.74 -1.34
C LEU A 26 3.53 -4.80 -1.31
N ALA A 27 3.46 -5.77 -0.39
CA ALA A 27 4.44 -6.85 -0.31
C ALA A 27 4.39 -7.77 -1.55
N LEU A 28 3.21 -8.04 -2.11
CA LEU A 28 3.06 -8.80 -3.35
C LEU A 28 3.69 -8.08 -4.53
N VAL A 29 3.36 -6.79 -4.72
CA VAL A 29 3.94 -5.99 -5.81
C VAL A 29 5.46 -5.85 -5.65
N ALA A 30 5.95 -5.72 -4.41
CA ALA A 30 7.38 -5.71 -4.14
C ALA A 30 8.07 -6.99 -4.64
N LYS A 31 7.45 -8.15 -4.38
CA LYS A 31 7.97 -9.43 -4.80
C LYS A 31 7.98 -9.54 -6.33
N ASP A 32 6.91 -9.12 -6.99
CA ASP A 32 6.82 -9.14 -8.46
C ASP A 32 7.91 -8.26 -9.10
N ILE A 33 8.18 -7.08 -8.52
CA ILE A 33 9.26 -6.18 -8.97
C ILE A 33 10.64 -6.82 -8.77
N ASP A 34 10.87 -7.51 -7.66
CA ASP A 34 12.14 -8.21 -7.41
C ASP A 34 12.34 -9.38 -8.37
N GLU A 35 11.30 -10.17 -8.62
CA GLU A 35 11.36 -11.27 -9.60
C GLU A 35 11.63 -10.74 -11.02
N ALA A 36 11.00 -9.62 -11.39
CA ALA A 36 11.23 -8.97 -12.68
C ALA A 36 12.66 -8.45 -12.85
N LYS A 37 13.29 -7.99 -11.77
CA LYS A 37 14.69 -7.53 -11.78
C LYS A 37 15.67 -8.66 -12.06
N GLU A 38 15.44 -9.85 -11.50
CA GLU A 38 16.35 -11.00 -11.65
C GLU A 38 16.18 -11.71 -13.00
N MET A 39 15.07 -11.45 -13.71
CA MET A 39 14.78 -12.06 -15.01
C MET A 39 14.86 -11.01 -16.12
N MET A 40 15.96 -11.01 -16.87
CA MET A 40 16.30 -10.09 -17.99
C MET A 40 15.20 -9.88 -19.06
N HIS A 41 14.12 -10.68 -19.06
CA HIS A 41 13.05 -10.66 -20.05
C HIS A 41 11.65 -10.37 -19.48
N ILE A 42 11.48 -10.12 -18.16
CA ILE A 42 10.14 -9.92 -17.57
C ILE A 42 9.57 -8.52 -17.79
N CYS A 43 10.39 -7.45 -17.82
CA CYS A 43 9.84 -6.13 -18.17
C CYS A 43 9.61 -6.04 -19.68
N THR A 44 8.59 -6.75 -20.16
CA THR A 44 7.94 -6.45 -21.43
C THR A 44 7.13 -5.16 -21.27
N ASP A 45 6.93 -4.40 -22.37
CA ASP A 45 6.15 -3.14 -22.32
C ASP A 45 4.79 -3.31 -21.63
N GLU A 46 4.14 -4.46 -21.85
CA GLU A 46 2.87 -4.82 -21.23
C GLU A 46 2.99 -5.01 -19.71
N TRP A 47 3.99 -5.76 -19.24
CA TRP A 47 4.22 -5.95 -17.82
C TRP A 47 4.58 -4.62 -17.13
N CYS A 48 5.45 -3.82 -17.75
CA CYS A 48 5.85 -2.55 -17.17
C CYS A 48 4.63 -1.60 -17.05
N LEU A 49 3.74 -1.54 -18.05
CA LEU A 49 2.50 -0.74 -18.01
C LEU A 49 1.50 -1.25 -16.97
N ALA A 50 1.31 -2.57 -16.89
CA ALA A 50 0.39 -3.18 -15.91
C ALA A 50 0.86 -2.92 -14.48
N THR A 51 2.14 -3.11 -14.19
CA THR A 51 2.74 -2.87 -12.87
C THR A 51 2.66 -1.39 -12.48
N GLU A 52 2.90 -0.47 -13.43
CA GLU A 52 2.74 0.97 -13.20
C GLU A 52 1.29 1.30 -12.82
N GLY A 53 0.31 0.75 -13.54
CA GLY A 53 -1.11 0.93 -13.23
C GLY A 53 -1.52 0.40 -11.85
N VAL A 54 -0.97 -0.75 -11.42
CA VAL A 54 -1.20 -1.29 -10.07
C VAL A 54 -0.60 -0.38 -9.00
N LEU A 55 0.63 0.11 -9.20
CA LEU A 55 1.26 1.05 -8.28
C LEU A 55 0.47 2.35 -8.17
N ASP A 56 -0.06 2.87 -9.28
CA ASP A 56 -0.90 4.07 -9.30
C ASP A 56 -2.18 3.87 -8.50
N GLU A 57 -2.84 2.73 -8.68
CA GLU A 57 -4.08 2.43 -7.96
C GLU A 57 -3.84 2.25 -6.45
N LEU A 58 -2.80 1.50 -6.07
CA LEU A 58 -2.44 1.36 -4.67
C LEU A 58 -2.05 2.69 -4.03
N ALA A 59 -1.34 3.56 -4.77
CA ALA A 59 -1.03 4.89 -4.30
C ALA A 59 -2.31 5.69 -4.02
N LYS A 60 -3.25 5.74 -4.97
CA LYS A 60 -4.54 6.43 -4.77
C LYS A 60 -5.25 5.95 -3.51
N VAL A 61 -5.34 4.62 -3.33
CA VAL A 61 -6.00 4.03 -2.17
C VAL A 61 -5.29 4.40 -0.86
N ILE A 62 -3.95 4.30 -0.81
CA ILE A 62 -3.14 4.63 0.38
C ILE A 62 -3.28 6.12 0.75
N PHE A 63 -3.24 7.01 -0.23
CA PHE A 63 -3.36 8.46 0.02
C PHE A 63 -4.79 8.90 0.35
N ALA A 64 -5.79 8.08 0.00
CA ALA A 64 -7.20 8.32 0.37
C ALA A 64 -7.55 7.79 1.78
N VAL A 65 -6.64 7.09 2.46
CA VAL A 65 -6.89 6.59 3.82
C VAL A 65 -7.16 7.75 4.79
N SER A 66 -8.33 7.73 5.41
CA SER A 66 -8.75 8.73 6.39
C SER A 66 -8.12 8.49 7.76
N GLU A 67 -7.71 9.57 8.43
CA GLU A 67 -7.18 9.54 9.81
C GLU A 67 -8.20 10.14 10.80
N PRO A 68 -9.17 9.35 11.33
CA PRO A 68 -10.17 9.86 12.26
C PRO A 68 -9.58 10.25 13.62
N ARG A 69 -10.26 11.10 14.38
CA ARG A 69 -9.76 11.65 15.66
C ARG A 69 -9.47 10.61 16.75
N TRP A 70 -10.13 9.45 16.70
CA TRP A 70 -9.93 8.34 17.64
C TRP A 70 -8.86 7.35 17.17
N LEU A 71 -8.17 7.64 16.05
CA LEU A 71 -7.05 6.85 15.57
C LEU A 71 -5.85 7.04 16.50
N SER A 72 -5.15 5.95 16.81
CA SER A 72 -3.95 6.04 17.64
C SER A 72 -2.76 6.61 16.83
N THR A 73 -1.77 7.15 17.53
CA THR A 73 -0.51 7.60 16.90
C THR A 73 0.20 6.46 16.17
N GLU A 74 0.10 5.23 16.67
CA GLU A 74 0.68 4.04 16.04
C GLU A 74 0.02 3.73 14.69
N ASP A 75 -1.31 3.78 14.64
CA ASP A 75 -2.05 3.58 13.40
C ASP A 75 -1.73 4.69 12.37
N SER A 76 -1.67 5.95 12.78
CA SER A 76 -1.21 7.07 11.91
C SER A 76 0.22 6.84 11.41
N LYS A 77 1.11 6.32 12.25
CA LYS A 77 2.48 5.96 11.84
C LYS A 77 2.46 4.86 10.77
N LYS A 78 1.62 3.84 10.93
CA LYS A 78 1.46 2.78 9.92
C LYS A 78 1.02 3.33 8.56
N ILE A 79 0.08 4.28 8.54
CA ILE A 79 -0.34 4.94 7.29
C ILE A 79 0.82 5.72 6.67
N SER A 80 1.60 6.44 7.48
CA SER A 80 2.81 7.12 7.00
C SER A 80 3.81 6.12 6.39
N GLU A 81 4.06 4.99 7.04
CA GLU A 81 4.95 3.94 6.54
C GLU A 81 4.45 3.35 5.21
N LEU A 82 3.14 3.14 5.05
CA LEU A 82 2.55 2.72 3.77
C LEU A 82 2.80 3.75 2.65
N ARG A 83 2.63 5.05 2.95
CA ARG A 83 2.90 6.15 2.00
C ARG A 83 4.39 6.16 1.57
N HIS A 84 5.31 5.96 2.50
CA HIS A 84 6.74 5.87 2.16
C HIS A 84 7.04 4.61 1.33
N ARG A 85 6.47 3.47 1.72
CA ARG A 85 6.72 2.19 1.05
C ARG A 85 6.26 2.18 -0.40
N ILE A 86 5.13 2.80 -0.73
CA ILE A 86 4.70 2.91 -2.14
C ILE A 86 5.69 3.77 -2.96
N HIS A 87 6.26 4.84 -2.40
CA HIS A 87 7.30 5.61 -3.06
C HIS A 87 8.59 4.80 -3.29
N ASP A 88 8.98 3.97 -2.33
CA ASP A 88 10.12 3.07 -2.47
C ASP A 88 9.89 2.03 -3.58
N LEU A 89 8.66 1.49 -3.69
CA LEU A 89 8.30 0.59 -4.78
C LEU A 89 8.38 1.27 -6.14
N TYR A 90 7.93 2.52 -6.26
CA TYR A 90 8.11 3.30 -7.48
C TYR A 90 9.59 3.46 -7.87
N ALA A 91 10.47 3.73 -6.89
CA ALA A 91 11.89 3.85 -7.15
C ALA A 91 12.49 2.52 -7.64
N ARG A 92 12.09 1.40 -7.02
CA ARG A 92 12.51 0.06 -7.41
C ARG A 92 12.00 -0.34 -8.80
N TYR A 93 10.73 -0.12 -9.08
CA TYR A 93 10.13 -0.35 -10.39
C TYR A 93 10.85 0.45 -11.50
N LYS A 94 11.14 1.73 -11.26
CA LYS A 94 11.90 2.56 -12.21
C LYS A 94 13.31 2.07 -12.47
N ALA A 95 13.92 1.34 -11.53
CA ALA A 95 15.23 0.72 -11.74
C ALA A 95 15.16 -0.53 -12.63
N VAL A 96 14.01 -1.23 -12.65
CA VAL A 96 13.76 -2.39 -13.52
C VAL A 96 13.36 -1.98 -14.94
N LYS A 97 12.67 -0.85 -15.10
CA LYS A 97 12.25 -0.29 -16.42
C LYS A 97 13.42 0.24 -17.28
N LYS A 98 14.61 0.42 -16.70
CA LYS A 98 15.79 0.99 -17.40
C LYS A 98 16.55 -0.08 -18.18
#